data_AF-A0AAU8G123-F1
#
_entry.id   AF-A0AAU8G123-F1
#
_cell.length_a   1.000
_cell.length_b   1.000
_cell.length_c   1.000
_cell.angle_alpha   90.00
_cell.angle_beta   90.00
_cell.angle_gamma   90.00
#
_symmetry.space_group_name_H-M   'P 1'
#
loop_
_entity.id
_entity.type
_entity.pdbx_description
1 polymer ?
#
loop_
_entity_poly.entity_id
_entity_poly.type
_entity_poly.pdbx_seq_one_letter_code
_entity_poly.pdbx_strand_id
1 'polypeptide(L)' 'MLPEHHGTGTGQALLDVVVPPGPAQVWVAEENPRARRFYARNGFEPDGPRHADTRFGGIVEIRLVR' A
#
# COMPACT_ATOMS: atom_id res chain seq x y z
N MET A 1 -21.40 -7.98 -6.70
CA MET A 1 -20.59 -6.87 -6.12
C MET A 1 -19.59 -6.47 -7.20
N LEU A 2 -19.71 -5.29 -7.80
CA LEU A 2 -19.09 -4.94 -9.10
C LEU A 2 -17.57 -4.74 -9.01
N PRO A 3 -16.75 -5.44 -9.82
CA PRO A 3 -15.29 -5.36 -9.84
C PRO A 3 -14.72 -4.20 -10.69
N GLU A 4 -15.45 -3.09 -10.83
CA GLU A 4 -15.22 -2.12 -11.92
C GLU A 4 -14.33 -0.92 -11.54
N HIS A 5 -13.80 -0.85 -10.32
CA HIS A 5 -12.86 0.21 -9.91
C HIS A 5 -11.39 -0.26 -9.90
N HIS A 6 -11.05 -1.25 -10.72
CA HIS A 6 -9.69 -1.76 -10.85
C HIS A 6 -8.91 -0.91 -11.87
N GLY A 7 -8.22 0.13 -11.39
CA GLY A 7 -7.09 0.74 -12.12
C GLY A 7 -7.31 2.10 -12.80
N THR A 8 -8.29 2.91 -12.39
CA THR A 8 -8.62 4.22 -13.00
C THR A 8 -7.67 5.37 -12.68
N GLY A 9 -6.47 5.14 -12.13
CA GLY A 9 -5.56 6.22 -11.73
C GLY A 9 -6.00 6.99 -10.47
N THR A 10 -7.17 6.68 -9.89
CA THR A 10 -7.63 7.27 -8.62
C THR A 10 -6.67 7.01 -7.47
N GLY A 11 -6.07 5.81 -7.41
CA GLY A 11 -5.05 5.50 -6.41
C GLY A 11 -3.82 6.40 -6.54
N GLN A 12 -3.42 6.72 -7.77
CA GLN A 12 -2.29 7.60 -8.03
C GLN A 12 -2.61 9.04 -7.67
N ALA A 13 -3.76 9.56 -8.12
CA ALA A 13 -4.21 10.91 -7.82
C ALA A 13 -4.37 11.14 -6.30
N LEU A 14 -4.89 10.15 -5.56
CA LEU A 14 -4.97 10.22 -4.11
C LEU A 14 -3.58 10.20 -3.47
N LEU A 15 -2.68 9.35 -3.96
CA LEU A 15 -1.32 9.27 -3.43
C LEU A 15 -0.56 10.59 -3.65
N ASP A 16 -0.65 11.19 -4.83
CA ASP A 16 -0.01 12.48 -5.14
C ASP A 16 -0.57 13.64 -4.31
N VAL A 17 -1.85 13.59 -3.91
CA VAL A 17 -2.47 14.61 -3.04
C VAL A 17 -2.14 14.39 -1.57
N VAL A 18 -2.09 13.13 -1.12
CA VAL A 18 -1.95 12.78 0.31
C VAL A 18 -0.49 12.65 0.74
N VAL A 19 0.43 12.34 -0.19
CA VAL A 19 1.86 12.17 0.09
C VAL A 19 2.61 13.43 -0.36
N PRO A 20 2.81 14.42 0.53
CA PRO A 20 3.68 15.54 0.23
C PRO A 20 5.12 15.06 -0.01
N PRO A 21 5.97 15.85 -0.68
CA PRO A 21 7.38 15.54 -0.78
C PRO A 21 8.01 15.41 0.62
N GLY A 22 8.57 14.23 0.93
CA GLY A 22 9.14 13.93 2.23
C GLY A 22 8.95 12.47 2.64
N PRO A 23 9.38 12.12 3.87
CA PRO A 23 9.28 10.76 4.39
C PRO A 23 7.81 10.35 4.55
N ALA A 24 7.45 9.19 4.01
CA ALA A 24 6.10 8.65 4.09
C ALA A 24 6.13 7.15 4.40
N GLN A 25 5.10 6.65 5.09
CA GLN A 25 4.96 5.22 5.40
C GLN A 25 3.54 4.73 5.14
N VAL A 26 3.41 3.49 4.68
CA VAL A 26 2.12 2.82 4.45
C VAL A 26 2.21 1.34 4.83
N TRP A 27 1.13 0.80 5.39
CA TRP A 27 0.99 -0.63 5.67
C TRP A 27 0.19 -1.30 4.55
N VAL A 28 0.69 -2.44 4.09
CA VAL A 28 0.10 -3.18 2.98
C VAL A 28 0.09 -4.65 3.32
N ALA A 29 -1.04 -5.34 3.11
CA ALA A 29 -1.10 -6.79 3.23
C ALA A 29 -0.02 -7.48 2.38
N GLU A 30 0.77 -8.36 2.99
CA GLU A 30 1.89 -9.09 2.37
C GLU A 30 1.41 -9.89 1.16
N GLU A 31 0.22 -10.47 1.27
CA GLU A 31 -0.48 -11.25 0.24
C GLU A 31 -1.23 -10.40 -0.80
N ASN A 32 -1.05 -9.08 -0.82
CA ASN A 32 -1.61 -8.19 -1.84
C ASN A 32 -0.52 -7.74 -2.84
N PRO A 33 -0.15 -8.59 -3.83
CA PRO A 33 0.88 -8.25 -4.81
C PRO A 33 0.51 -7.04 -5.68
N ARG A 34 -0.78 -6.77 -5.86
CA ARG A 34 -1.26 -5.60 -6.61
C ARG A 34 -0.90 -4.30 -5.89
N ALA A 35 -1.21 -4.20 -4.60
CA ALA A 35 -0.88 -3.02 -3.80
C ALA A 35 0.64 -2.84 -3.67
N ARG A 36 1.38 -3.92 -3.45
CA ARG A 36 2.86 -3.88 -3.39
C ARG A 36 3.47 -3.32 -4.68
N ARG A 37 3.00 -3.77 -5.85
CA ARG A 37 3.47 -3.25 -7.14
C ARG A 37 3.10 -1.78 -7.36
N PHE A 38 1.93 -1.35 -6.87
CA PHE A 38 1.51 0.05 -6.95
C PHE A 38 2.41 0.97 -6.13
N TYR A 39 2.68 0.63 -4.87
CA TYR A 39 3.54 1.45 -4.00
C TYR A 39 5.02 1.38 -4.42
N ALA A 40 5.52 0.23 -4.87
CA ALA A 40 6.88 0.10 -5.41
C ALA A 40 7.10 1.01 -6.63
N ARG A 41 6.11 1.14 -7.53
CA ARG A 41 6.18 2.09 -8.66
C ARG A 41 6.21 3.56 -8.22
N ASN A 42 5.76 3.84 -7.01
CA ASN A 42 5.72 5.18 -6.40
C ASN A 42 6.93 5.46 -5.48
N GLY A 43 7.96 4.61 -5.53
CA GLY A 43 9.20 4.80 -4.77
C GLY A 43 9.12 4.33 -3.32
N PHE A 44 8.11 3.55 -2.94
CA PHE A 44 8.04 2.94 -1.63
C PHE A 44 8.76 1.59 -1.62
N GLU A 45 9.52 1.34 -0.56
CA GLU A 45 10.28 0.09 -0.36
C GLU A 45 9.99 -0.50 1.03
N PRO A 46 10.04 -1.83 1.19
CA PRO A 46 9.84 -2.45 2.49
C PRO A 46 10.97 -2.12 3.45
N ASP A 47 10.65 -1.59 4.64
CA ASP A 47 11.66 -1.28 5.67
C ASP A 47 11.90 -2.45 6.66
N GLY A 48 11.16 -3.55 6.50
CA GLY A 48 11.34 -4.80 7.28
C GLY A 48 10.26 -5.13 8.32
N PRO A 49 9.62 -4.16 9.01
CA PRO A 49 8.51 -4.41 9.91
C PRO A 49 7.36 -5.14 9.24
N ARG A 50 6.87 -6.14 9.96
CA ARG A 50 5.67 -6.90 9.64
C ARG A 50 4.73 -6.87 10.83
N HIS A 51 3.44 -6.72 10.58
CA HIS A 51 2.41 -6.71 11.61
C HIS A 51 1.34 -7.73 11.24
N ALA A 52 1.09 -8.71 12.09
CA ALA A 52 -0.06 -9.58 11.93
C ALA A 52 -1.26 -8.93 12.60
N ASP A 53 -2.18 -8.37 11.82
CA ASP A 53 -3.39 -7.76 12.38
C ASP A 53 -4.44 -8.85 12.63
N THR A 54 -4.62 -9.19 13.90
CA THR A 54 -5.61 -10.17 14.36
C THR A 54 -7.04 -9.69 14.18
N ARG A 55 -7.28 -8.38 14.04
CA ARG A 55 -8.61 -7.81 13.77
C ARG A 55 -9.06 -8.07 12.34
N PHE A 56 -8.13 -8.27 11.42
CA PHE A 56 -8.40 -8.63 10.03
C PHE A 56 -8.22 -10.13 9.75
N GLY A 57 -8.30 -10.98 10.77
CA GLY A 57 -8.21 -12.43 10.61
C GLY A 57 -6.76 -12.95 10.51
N GLY A 58 -5.79 -12.20 11.01
CA GLY A 58 -4.38 -12.60 11.03
C GLY A 58 -3.62 -12.25 9.75
N ILE A 59 -4.12 -11.30 8.96
CA ILE A 59 -3.42 -10.81 7.79
C ILE A 59 -2.08 -10.21 8.21
N VAL A 60 -1.01 -10.67 7.57
CA VAL A 60 0.31 -10.08 7.73
C VAL A 60 0.39 -8.86 6.84
N GLU A 61 0.65 -7.70 7.42
CA GLU A 61 0.93 -6.45 6.76
C GLU A 61 2.42 -6.15 6.81
N ILE A 62 2.97 -5.68 5.72
CA ILE A 62 4.34 -5.16 5.64
C ILE A 62 4.30 -3.64 5.59
N ARG A 63 5.25 -3.00 6.26
CA ARG A 63 5.43 -1.55 6.13
C ARG A 63 6.31 -1.25 4.94
N LEU A 64 5.87 -0.27 4.15
CA LEU A 64 6.63 0.33 3.07
C LEU A 64 6.90 1.80 3.40
N VAL A 65 8.09 2.27 3.08
CA VAL A 65 8.54 3.64 3.33
C VAL A 65 9.09 4.29 2.06
N ARG A 66 9.03 5.61 1.98
CA ARG A 66 9.62 6.45 0.94
C ARG A 66 10.37 7.60 1.59
#